data_AF-A0A139TTG0-F1
#
_entry.id   AF-A0A139TTG0-F1
#
_cell.length_a   1.000
_cell.length_b   1.000
_cell.length_c   1.000
_cell.angle_alpha   90.00
_cell.angle_beta   90.00
_cell.angle_gamma   90.00
#
_symmetry.space_group_name_H-M   'P 1'
#
loop_
_entity.id
_entity.type
_entity.pdbx_description
1 polymer ?
#
loop_
_entity_poly.entity_id
_entity_poly.type
_entity_poly.pdbx_seq_one_letter_code
_entity_poly.pdbx_strand_id
1 'polypeptide(L)'
;TAERSLRLIPKMAPLPVDPSIDQATREKKGLELYEYLYKLKDYRPARENRNSSTTINGKTTYQKLPEQGTKPDLSKVKAFIRAGADVNWQGEDKRGDKSCALALAVEMEFYELADLLIANGADINLEIGRSDNLKNGSSSILSRNNFGGAISKAVYLLENGADPDYVCNDGRTLLITASRYGSTETVKLLLSYGADPNKLNGKPRFGHYKPANSESALWVVADTTGLLESSTNEVAKLLIEYKADVNYRAPNGTTPLDRAIATQKSALIKLLKTAGAKTSRELK
;
A
#
# COMPACT_ATOMS: atom_id res chain seq x y z
N THR A 1 11.12 15.49 6.15
CA THR A 1 11.22 16.92 5.77
C THR A 1 9.85 17.56 5.88
N ALA A 2 9.77 18.88 6.04
CA ALA A 2 8.55 19.65 6.28
C ALA A 2 7.43 19.47 5.22
N GLU A 3 7.68 18.72 4.14
CA GLU A 3 6.70 18.28 3.14
C GLU A 3 5.82 17.09 3.58
N ARG A 4 6.16 16.37 4.67
CA ARG A 4 5.31 15.28 5.22
C ARG A 4 3.99 15.76 5.82
N SER A 5 3.75 17.08 5.83
CA SER A 5 2.61 17.72 6.45
C SER A 5 1.74 18.42 5.41
N LEU A 6 1.34 17.73 4.36
CA LEU A 6 0.02 18.02 3.80
C LEU A 6 -0.97 17.73 4.93
N ARG A 7 -1.36 18.77 5.66
CA ARG A 7 -2.50 18.70 6.58
C ARG A 7 -3.65 18.15 5.74
N LEU A 8 -4.00 16.91 6.02
CA LEU A 8 -5.18 16.25 5.49
C LEU A 8 -6.37 17.06 5.95
N ILE A 9 -6.78 18.03 5.14
CA ILE A 9 -8.04 18.70 5.33
C ILE A 9 -9.07 17.63 4.97
N PRO A 10 -9.91 17.18 5.92
CA PRO A 10 -10.97 16.25 5.60
C PRO A 10 -11.80 16.85 4.46
N LYS A 11 -11.97 16.11 3.37
CA LYS A 11 -12.75 16.55 2.20
C LYS A 11 -14.23 16.75 2.54
N MET A 12 -14.66 16.25 3.71
CA MET A 12 -16.01 16.36 4.25
C MET A 12 -15.96 16.78 5.72
N ALA A 13 -17.00 17.47 6.19
CA ALA A 13 -17.15 17.77 7.61
C ALA A 13 -17.56 16.51 8.40
N PRO A 14 -17.06 16.33 9.65
CA PRO A 14 -17.56 15.28 10.54
C PRO A 14 -19.05 15.45 10.80
N LEU A 15 -19.75 14.34 11.01
CA LEU A 15 -21.14 14.35 11.43
C LEU A 15 -21.23 14.60 12.94
N PRO A 16 -22.30 15.23 13.43
CA PRO A 16 -22.55 15.31 14.86
C PRO A 16 -22.85 13.89 15.40
N VAL A 17 -22.11 13.50 16.43
CA VAL A 17 -22.29 12.25 17.17
C VAL A 17 -22.39 12.61 18.65
N ASP A 18 -23.35 12.02 19.35
CA ASP A 18 -23.52 12.22 20.78
C ASP A 18 -22.31 11.66 21.55
N PRO A 19 -21.52 12.49 22.26
CA PRO A 19 -20.33 12.04 22.97
C PRO A 19 -20.65 11.17 24.20
N SER A 20 -21.92 11.10 24.64
CA SER A 20 -22.35 10.30 25.79
C SER A 20 -22.66 8.83 25.46
N ILE A 21 -22.65 8.45 24.18
CA ILE A 21 -22.90 7.07 23.75
C ILE A 21 -21.82 6.15 24.33
N ASP A 22 -22.25 5.11 25.04
CA ASP A 22 -21.38 4.14 25.68
C ASP A 22 -20.64 3.25 24.67
N GLN A 23 -19.50 2.70 25.09
CA GLN A 23 -18.64 1.88 24.24
C GLN A 23 -19.35 0.67 23.63
N ALA A 24 -20.22 -0.02 24.37
CA ALA A 24 -20.92 -1.20 23.87
C ALA A 24 -21.90 -0.85 22.75
N THR A 25 -22.57 0.30 22.86
CA THR A 25 -23.40 0.84 21.79
C THR A 25 -22.57 1.19 20.56
N ARG A 26 -21.39 1.81 20.74
CA ARG A 26 -20.48 2.14 19.62
C ARG A 26 -20.01 0.91 18.87
N GLU A 27 -19.60 -0.12 19.59
CA GLU A 27 -19.15 -1.40 19.04
C GLU A 27 -20.28 -2.14 18.30
N LYS A 28 -21.47 -2.22 18.91
CA LYS A 28 -22.65 -2.80 18.26
C LYS A 28 -22.98 -2.08 16.96
N LYS A 29 -22.97 -0.74 16.96
CA LYS A 29 -23.23 0.06 15.76
C LYS A 29 -22.09 -0.02 14.74
N GLY A 30 -20.85 -0.19 15.18
CA GLY A 30 -19.69 -0.47 14.33
C GLY A 30 -19.82 -1.81 13.61
N LEU A 31 -20.27 -2.86 14.32
CA LEU A 31 -20.57 -4.17 13.73
C LEU A 31 -21.72 -4.08 12.70
N GLU A 32 -22.83 -3.42 13.06
CA GLU A 32 -23.96 -3.25 12.13
C GLU A 32 -23.53 -2.50 10.84
N LEU A 33 -22.71 -1.45 10.97
CA LEU A 33 -22.12 -0.73 9.83
C LEU A 33 -21.23 -1.64 8.98
N TYR A 34 -20.33 -2.40 9.62
CA TYR A 34 -19.47 -3.34 8.94
C TYR A 34 -20.28 -4.39 8.16
N GLU A 35 -21.25 -5.05 8.81
CA GLU A 35 -22.06 -6.08 8.17
C GLU A 35 -22.88 -5.55 7.00
N TYR A 36 -23.41 -4.32 7.14
CA TYR A 36 -24.09 -3.62 6.06
C TYR A 36 -23.17 -3.46 4.84
N LEU A 37 -21.96 -2.90 5.02
CA LEU A 37 -21.01 -2.71 3.92
C LEU A 37 -20.46 -4.03 3.38
N TYR A 38 -20.26 -5.03 4.24
CA TYR A 38 -19.75 -6.34 3.85
C TYR A 38 -20.73 -7.10 2.95
N LYS A 39 -22.04 -6.91 3.13
CA LYS A 39 -23.06 -7.42 2.20
C LYS A 39 -22.99 -6.77 0.81
N LEU A 40 -22.39 -5.59 0.71
CA LEU A 40 -22.28 -4.79 -0.51
C LEU A 40 -20.88 -4.83 -1.14
N LYS A 41 -19.91 -5.54 -0.54
CA LYS A 41 -18.50 -5.58 -0.95
C LYS A 41 -18.24 -5.97 -2.41
N ASP A 42 -19.20 -6.60 -3.06
CA ASP A 42 -19.12 -7.03 -4.46
C ASP A 42 -19.51 -5.89 -5.43
N TYR A 43 -19.89 -4.72 -4.91
CA TYR A 43 -20.06 -3.49 -5.68
C TYR A 43 -18.80 -3.13 -6.45
N ARG A 44 -18.97 -2.75 -7.72
CA ARG A 44 -17.92 -2.20 -8.56
C ARG A 44 -18.49 -1.00 -9.34
N PRO A 45 -17.81 0.16 -9.35
CA PRO A 45 -18.24 1.29 -10.15
C PRO A 45 -18.09 0.99 -11.64
N ALA A 46 -18.73 1.81 -12.47
CA ALA A 46 -18.50 1.82 -13.91
C ALA A 46 -17.01 2.05 -14.19
N ARG A 47 -16.42 1.24 -15.08
CA ARG A 47 -14.98 1.26 -15.35
C ARG A 47 -14.68 0.88 -16.80
N GLU A 48 -13.48 1.21 -17.26
CA GLU A 48 -13.03 0.82 -18.59
C GLU A 48 -12.46 -0.60 -18.58
N ASN A 49 -12.84 -1.40 -19.57
CA ASN A 49 -12.23 -2.69 -19.82
C ASN A 49 -10.90 -2.48 -20.57
N ARG A 50 -9.80 -2.53 -19.81
CA ARG A 50 -8.45 -2.33 -20.34
C ARG A 50 -7.99 -3.44 -21.30
N ASN A 51 -8.70 -4.57 -21.36
CA ASN A 51 -8.41 -5.67 -22.29
C ASN A 51 -9.12 -5.50 -23.64
N SER A 52 -10.00 -4.51 -23.78
CA SER A 52 -10.75 -4.22 -25.01
C SER A 52 -10.41 -2.82 -25.51
N SER A 53 -9.15 -2.62 -25.91
CA SER A 53 -8.71 -1.38 -26.52
C SER A 53 -8.90 -1.39 -28.02
N THR A 54 -9.57 -0.38 -28.57
CA THR A 54 -9.63 -0.12 -30.01
C THR A 54 -8.93 1.21 -30.31
N THR A 55 -7.93 1.20 -31.19
CA THR A 55 -7.23 2.42 -31.61
C THR A 55 -7.78 2.87 -32.95
N ILE A 56 -8.39 4.06 -32.99
CA ILE A 56 -8.89 4.71 -34.21
C ILE A 56 -8.25 6.10 -34.29
N ASN A 57 -7.57 6.41 -35.40
CA ASN A 57 -6.89 7.69 -35.63
C ASN A 57 -5.93 8.10 -34.49
N GLY A 58 -5.17 7.14 -33.95
CA GLY A 58 -4.22 7.38 -32.85
C GLY A 58 -4.86 7.60 -31.47
N LYS A 59 -6.19 7.56 -31.36
CA LYS A 59 -6.90 7.56 -30.06
C LYS A 59 -7.27 6.13 -29.68
N THR A 60 -6.74 5.67 -28.56
CA THR A 60 -7.14 4.42 -27.94
C THR A 60 -8.41 4.66 -27.12
N THR A 61 -9.45 3.90 -27.42
CA THR A 61 -10.71 3.88 -26.67
C THR A 61 -10.89 2.50 -26.05
N TYR A 62 -11.46 2.47 -24.85
CA TYR A 62 -11.76 1.24 -24.14
C TYR A 62 -13.27 1.02 -24.07
N GLN A 63 -13.70 -0.25 -24.14
CA GLN A 63 -15.09 -0.58 -23.82
C GLN A 63 -15.41 -0.15 -22.39
N LYS A 64 -16.54 0.54 -22.20
CA LYS A 64 -17.04 0.88 -20.86
C LYS A 64 -17.84 -0.30 -20.29
N LEU A 65 -17.48 -0.72 -19.09
CA LEU A 65 -18.25 -1.65 -18.27
C LEU A 65 -19.19 -0.83 -17.37
N PRO A 66 -20.48 -1.18 -17.30
CA PRO A 66 -21.42 -0.51 -16.40
C PRO A 66 -21.11 -0.81 -14.93
N GLU A 67 -21.75 -0.06 -14.04
CA GLU A 67 -21.77 -0.33 -12.60
C GLU A 67 -22.32 -1.74 -12.31
N GLN A 68 -21.75 -2.42 -11.32
CA GLN A 68 -22.10 -3.80 -10.93
C GLN A 68 -22.34 -3.88 -9.43
N GLY A 69 -23.29 -4.72 -9.02
CA GLY A 69 -23.66 -4.90 -7.61
C GLY A 69 -24.56 -3.77 -7.07
N THR A 70 -24.82 -3.80 -5.76
CA THR A 70 -25.66 -2.79 -5.10
C THR A 70 -24.78 -1.71 -4.48
N LYS A 71 -24.94 -0.47 -4.96
CA LYS A 71 -24.22 0.69 -4.42
C LYS A 71 -24.62 0.95 -2.95
N PRO A 72 -23.66 1.16 -2.03
CA PRO A 72 -23.95 1.59 -0.67
C PRO A 72 -24.77 2.90 -0.61
N ASP A 73 -25.76 2.92 0.28
CA ASP A 73 -26.58 4.09 0.56
C ASP A 73 -25.91 4.93 1.65
N LEU A 74 -25.38 6.09 1.25
CA LEU A 74 -24.72 7.01 2.18
C LEU A 74 -25.66 7.51 3.28
N SER A 75 -26.98 7.55 3.06
CA SER A 75 -27.93 7.95 4.10
C SER A 75 -27.98 6.92 5.22
N LYS A 76 -27.92 5.62 4.88
CA LYS A 76 -27.82 4.53 5.87
C LYS A 76 -26.50 4.57 6.61
N VAL A 77 -25.38 4.79 5.92
CA VAL A 77 -24.06 4.95 6.56
C VAL A 77 -24.04 6.14 7.51
N LYS A 78 -24.55 7.30 7.09
CA LYS A 78 -24.69 8.49 7.94
C LYS A 78 -25.56 8.20 9.17
N ALA A 79 -26.60 7.38 9.05
CA ALA A 79 -27.43 6.97 10.19
C ALA A 79 -26.67 6.11 11.19
N PHE A 80 -25.86 5.14 10.73
CA PHE A 80 -24.99 4.36 11.63
C PHE A 80 -23.99 5.24 12.38
N ILE A 81 -23.31 6.16 11.67
CA ILE A 81 -22.34 7.08 12.28
C ILE A 81 -23.01 7.98 13.33
N ARG A 82 -24.17 8.58 13.01
CA ARG A 82 -24.94 9.41 13.97
C ARG A 82 -25.43 8.63 15.18
N ALA A 83 -25.67 7.32 15.02
CA ALA A 83 -26.02 6.42 16.12
C ALA A 83 -24.78 5.99 16.95
N GLY A 84 -23.59 6.54 16.67
CA GLY A 84 -22.37 6.29 17.45
C GLY A 84 -21.51 5.14 16.94
N ALA A 85 -21.73 4.62 15.72
CA ALA A 85 -20.93 3.52 15.18
C ALA A 85 -19.42 3.80 15.29
N ASP A 86 -18.70 2.84 15.87
CA ASP A 86 -17.24 2.83 15.76
C ASP A 86 -16.84 2.55 14.29
N VAL A 87 -16.42 3.60 13.60
CA VAL A 87 -15.99 3.55 12.19
C VAL A 87 -14.72 2.71 11.98
N ASN A 88 -13.97 2.44 13.05
CA ASN A 88 -12.78 1.59 13.04
C ASN A 88 -13.06 0.14 13.47
N TRP A 89 -14.32 -0.20 13.72
CA TRP A 89 -14.70 -1.56 14.04
C TRP A 89 -14.21 -2.54 12.97
N GLN A 90 -13.55 -3.61 13.43
CA GLN A 90 -13.05 -4.67 12.57
C GLN A 90 -13.98 -5.87 12.67
N GLY A 91 -14.70 -6.13 11.59
CA GLY A 91 -15.41 -7.40 11.43
C GLY A 91 -14.52 -8.45 10.78
N GLU A 92 -14.95 -9.70 10.88
CA GLU A 92 -14.24 -10.87 10.37
C GLU A 92 -15.11 -11.60 9.35
N ASP A 93 -14.53 -12.03 8.23
CA ASP A 93 -15.23 -12.85 7.24
C ASP A 93 -15.20 -14.35 7.58
N LYS A 94 -15.90 -15.17 6.78
CA LYS A 94 -15.94 -16.64 6.98
C LYS A 94 -14.57 -17.32 6.86
N ARG A 95 -13.58 -16.67 6.26
CA ARG A 95 -12.20 -17.17 6.14
C ARG A 95 -11.36 -16.74 7.34
N GLY A 96 -11.84 -15.78 8.14
CA GLY A 96 -11.12 -15.17 9.25
C GLY A 96 -10.41 -13.86 8.87
N ASP A 97 -10.62 -13.35 7.65
CA ASP A 97 -10.00 -12.08 7.24
C ASP A 97 -10.70 -10.92 7.94
N LYS A 98 -9.92 -10.09 8.62
CA LYS A 98 -10.42 -8.87 9.24
C LYS A 98 -10.46 -7.73 8.22
N SER A 99 -11.51 -6.93 8.34
CA SER A 99 -11.68 -5.71 7.55
C SER A 99 -12.49 -4.69 8.34
N CYS A 100 -12.34 -3.41 7.97
CA CYS A 100 -13.12 -2.31 8.51
C CYS A 100 -13.95 -1.64 7.41
N ALA A 101 -14.80 -0.70 7.79
CA ALA A 101 -15.64 0.08 6.86
C ALA A 101 -14.80 0.80 5.79
N LEU A 102 -13.68 1.42 6.18
CA LEU A 102 -12.81 2.16 5.26
C LEU A 102 -12.15 1.23 4.23
N ALA A 103 -11.65 0.07 4.67
CA ALA A 103 -11.08 -0.91 3.76
C ALA A 103 -12.11 -1.38 2.72
N LEU A 104 -13.35 -1.68 3.14
CA LEU A 104 -14.42 -2.06 2.22
C LEU A 104 -14.75 -0.94 1.22
N ALA A 105 -14.82 0.31 1.67
CA ALA A 105 -15.07 1.47 0.81
C ALA A 105 -14.00 1.65 -0.27
N VAL A 106 -12.72 1.49 0.10
CA VAL A 106 -11.59 1.57 -0.83
C VAL A 106 -11.57 0.38 -1.80
N GLU A 107 -11.88 -0.83 -1.33
CA GLU A 107 -11.96 -1.99 -2.21
C GLU A 107 -13.06 -1.88 -3.27
N MET A 108 -14.17 -1.25 -2.88
CA MET A 108 -15.29 -0.88 -3.73
C MET A 108 -15.00 0.33 -4.65
N GLU A 109 -13.86 1.01 -4.48
CA GLU A 109 -13.54 2.29 -5.14
C GLU A 109 -14.63 3.36 -4.94
N PHE A 110 -15.37 3.28 -3.84
CA PHE A 110 -16.42 4.23 -3.50
C PHE A 110 -15.82 5.35 -2.63
N TYR A 111 -15.03 6.22 -3.26
CA TYR A 111 -14.25 7.23 -2.54
C TYR A 111 -15.09 8.26 -1.79
N GLU A 112 -16.32 8.55 -2.21
CA GLU A 112 -17.24 9.40 -1.43
C GLU A 112 -17.63 8.76 -0.08
N LEU A 113 -17.79 7.43 -0.06
CA LEU A 113 -18.00 6.69 1.20
C LEU A 113 -16.71 6.68 2.04
N ALA A 114 -15.55 6.49 1.42
CA ALA A 114 -14.27 6.52 2.13
C ALA A 114 -13.98 7.91 2.74
N ASP A 115 -14.22 8.99 2.00
CA ASP A 115 -14.09 10.37 2.47
C ASP A 115 -15.03 10.65 3.65
N LEU A 116 -16.27 10.14 3.60
CA LEU A 116 -17.21 10.23 4.72
C LEU A 116 -16.69 9.51 5.97
N LEU A 117 -16.12 8.32 5.82
CA LEU A 117 -15.58 7.54 6.93
C LEU A 117 -14.34 8.22 7.54
N ILE A 118 -13.42 8.70 6.71
CA ILE A 118 -12.22 9.44 7.15
C ILE A 118 -12.61 10.72 7.90
N ALA A 119 -13.57 11.49 7.37
CA ALA A 119 -14.08 12.68 8.05
C ALA A 119 -14.71 12.39 9.42
N ASN A 120 -15.12 11.14 9.68
CA ASN A 120 -15.68 10.71 10.95
C ASN A 120 -14.71 9.86 11.79
N GLY A 121 -13.40 9.97 11.52
CA GLY A 121 -12.35 9.39 12.35
C GLY A 121 -11.93 7.98 11.98
N ALA A 122 -12.22 7.51 10.76
CA ALA A 122 -11.65 6.27 10.27
C ALA A 122 -10.13 6.41 10.14
N ASP A 123 -9.39 5.50 10.76
CA ASP A 123 -7.94 5.44 10.70
C ASP A 123 -7.50 4.76 9.40
N ILE A 124 -6.88 5.55 8.52
CA ILE A 124 -6.38 5.08 7.23
C ILE A 124 -5.21 4.09 7.35
N ASN A 125 -4.51 4.13 8.49
CA ASN A 125 -3.40 3.26 8.81
C ASN A 125 -3.80 2.09 9.72
N LEU A 126 -5.10 1.90 9.94
CA LEU A 126 -5.62 0.80 10.73
C LEU A 126 -5.12 -0.55 10.18
N GLU A 127 -4.45 -1.31 11.04
CA GLU A 127 -4.00 -2.65 10.69
C GLU A 127 -5.19 -3.60 10.68
N ILE A 128 -5.43 -4.19 9.51
CA ILE A 128 -6.47 -5.19 9.27
C ILE A 128 -5.82 -6.56 9.08
N GLY A 129 -6.25 -7.55 9.87
CA GLY A 129 -5.73 -8.92 9.81
C GLY A 129 -6.16 -9.69 8.56
N ARG A 130 -5.33 -10.65 8.14
CA ARG A 130 -5.73 -11.75 7.25
C ARG A 130 -5.70 -13.06 8.04
N SER A 131 -6.65 -13.93 7.73
CA SER A 131 -6.59 -15.34 8.12
C SER A 131 -5.94 -16.10 6.98
N ASP A 132 -4.62 -15.95 6.89
CA ASP A 132 -3.83 -17.00 6.27
C ASP A 132 -3.61 -18.14 7.27
N ASN A 133 -3.15 -19.30 6.80
CA ASN A 133 -2.78 -20.44 7.65
C ASN A 133 -1.69 -20.11 8.70
N LEU A 134 -1.17 -18.89 8.69
CA LEU A 134 -0.20 -18.36 9.63
C LEU A 134 -0.86 -17.53 10.75
N LYS A 135 -2.19 -17.29 10.68
CA LYS A 135 -3.08 -16.64 11.66
C LYS A 135 -2.62 -15.28 12.17
N ASN A 136 -1.85 -14.53 11.37
CA ASN A 136 -1.07 -13.40 11.89
C ASN A 136 -0.93 -12.24 10.89
N GLY A 137 -1.76 -12.19 9.84
CA GLY A 137 -1.57 -11.28 8.71
C GLY A 137 -2.00 -9.82 8.91
N SER A 138 -1.58 -9.09 9.96
CA SER A 138 -1.81 -7.63 10.04
C SER A 138 -1.28 -6.90 8.80
N SER A 139 -2.16 -6.25 8.06
CA SER A 139 -1.86 -5.53 6.83
C SER A 139 -2.45 -4.13 6.93
N SER A 140 -1.78 -3.10 6.44
CA SER A 140 -2.45 -1.81 6.28
C SER A 140 -3.45 -1.89 5.12
N ILE A 141 -4.41 -0.97 5.08
CA ILE A 141 -5.32 -0.83 3.93
C ILE A 141 -4.50 -0.61 2.63
N LEU A 142 -3.39 0.14 2.76
CA LEU A 142 -2.43 0.38 1.67
C LEU A 142 -1.72 -0.89 1.21
N SER A 143 -1.17 -1.70 2.12
CA SER A 143 -0.41 -2.90 1.75
C SER A 143 -1.27 -3.94 1.00
N ARG A 144 -2.57 -3.98 1.28
CA ARG A 144 -3.54 -4.83 0.58
C ARG A 144 -3.73 -4.45 -0.90
N ASN A 145 -3.54 -3.18 -1.22
CA ASN A 145 -3.80 -2.60 -2.55
C ASN A 145 -2.52 -2.27 -3.33
N ASN A 146 -1.35 -2.67 -2.81
CA ASN A 146 -0.05 -2.27 -3.34
C ASN A 146 0.49 -3.18 -4.48
N PHE A 147 -0.13 -4.35 -4.70
CA PHE A 147 0.38 -5.39 -5.61
C PHE A 147 -0.68 -5.82 -6.63
N GLY A 148 -0.58 -5.30 -7.86
CA GLY A 148 -1.41 -5.71 -9.00
C GLY A 148 -2.66 -4.86 -9.23
N GLY A 149 -2.66 -4.08 -10.33
CA GLY A 149 -3.83 -3.38 -10.89
C GLY A 149 -4.45 -2.23 -10.07
N ALA A 150 -4.24 -2.20 -8.76
CA ALA A 150 -4.90 -1.32 -7.79
C ALA A 150 -4.17 0.02 -7.53
N ILE A 151 -3.40 0.53 -8.50
CA ILE A 151 -2.65 1.79 -8.34
C ILE A 151 -3.58 2.96 -7.97
N SER A 152 -4.81 3.02 -8.51
CA SER A 152 -5.80 4.05 -8.15
C SER A 152 -6.14 4.06 -6.67
N LYS A 153 -6.32 2.88 -6.06
CA LYS A 153 -6.61 2.72 -4.64
C LYS A 153 -5.41 3.14 -3.78
N ALA A 154 -4.20 2.75 -4.18
CA ALA A 154 -2.97 3.15 -3.49
C ALA A 154 -2.76 4.68 -3.54
N VAL A 155 -3.01 5.31 -4.69
CA VAL A 155 -3.00 6.79 -4.83
C VAL A 155 -3.98 7.43 -3.86
N TYR A 156 -5.25 7.01 -3.88
CA TYR A 156 -6.27 7.55 -2.98
C TYR A 156 -5.86 7.42 -1.51
N LEU A 157 -5.32 6.27 -1.11
CA LEU A 157 -4.88 6.04 0.26
C LEU A 157 -3.72 6.96 0.65
N LEU A 158 -2.71 7.10 -0.21
CA LEU A 158 -1.56 7.95 0.05
C LEU A 158 -1.92 9.44 0.08
N GLU A 159 -2.80 9.90 -0.82
CA GLU A 159 -3.38 11.25 -0.78
C GLU A 159 -4.13 11.54 0.52
N ASN A 160 -4.68 10.50 1.14
CA ASN A 160 -5.43 10.59 2.39
C ASN A 160 -4.59 10.22 3.65
N GLY A 161 -3.26 10.15 3.54
CA GLY A 161 -2.36 10.02 4.70
C GLY A 161 -1.99 8.59 5.10
N ALA A 162 -2.17 7.62 4.21
CA ALA A 162 -1.61 6.30 4.43
C ALA A 162 -0.08 6.38 4.53
N ASP A 163 0.51 5.61 5.45
CA ASP A 163 1.95 5.58 5.69
C ASP A 163 2.68 4.89 4.53
N PRO A 164 3.43 5.63 3.69
CA PRO A 164 4.19 5.04 2.59
C PRO A 164 5.34 4.14 3.08
N ASP A 165 5.74 4.29 4.35
CA ASP A 165 6.81 3.55 5.00
C ASP A 165 6.31 2.35 5.82
N TYR A 166 5.05 1.93 5.65
CA TYR A 166 4.46 0.80 6.35
C TYR A 166 5.32 -0.46 6.22
N VAL A 167 5.47 -1.19 7.33
CA VAL A 167 6.26 -2.42 7.43
C VAL A 167 5.34 -3.63 7.48
N CYS A 168 5.41 -4.49 6.48
CA CYS A 168 4.71 -5.76 6.41
C CYS A 168 5.16 -6.74 7.51
N ASN A 169 4.38 -7.78 7.76
CA ASN A 169 4.68 -8.75 8.81
C ASN A 169 5.97 -9.53 8.62
N ASP A 170 6.40 -9.68 7.37
CA ASP A 170 7.69 -10.27 7.01
C ASP A 170 8.88 -9.33 7.24
N GLY A 171 8.62 -8.14 7.81
CA GLY A 171 9.62 -7.14 8.14
C GLY A 171 9.97 -6.19 7.00
N ARG A 172 9.42 -6.37 5.80
CA ARG A 172 9.73 -5.53 4.64
C ARG A 172 8.87 -4.27 4.62
N THR A 173 9.47 -3.13 4.25
CA THR A 173 8.69 -1.94 3.90
C THR A 173 7.91 -2.19 2.60
N LEU A 174 6.86 -1.40 2.36
CA LEU A 174 6.15 -1.43 1.07
C LEU A 174 7.10 -1.16 -0.11
N LEU A 175 8.04 -0.23 0.07
CA LEU A 175 9.03 0.11 -0.95
C LEU A 175 9.98 -1.07 -1.26
N ILE A 176 10.48 -1.77 -0.23
CA ILE A 176 11.30 -2.97 -0.41
C ILE A 176 10.50 -4.06 -1.13
N THR A 177 9.25 -4.26 -0.74
CA THR A 177 8.39 -5.28 -1.35
C THR A 177 8.13 -4.95 -2.83
N ALA A 178 7.75 -3.72 -3.17
CA ALA A 178 7.55 -3.28 -4.55
C ALA A 178 8.84 -3.40 -5.39
N SER A 179 9.99 -3.06 -4.79
CA SER A 179 11.30 -3.16 -5.44
C SER A 179 11.69 -4.60 -5.76
N ARG A 180 11.40 -5.54 -4.83
CA ARG A 180 11.61 -6.99 -5.03
C ARG A 180 10.76 -7.57 -6.17
N TYR A 181 9.57 -7.03 -6.39
CA TYR A 181 8.70 -7.47 -7.49
C TYR A 181 8.92 -6.67 -8.78
N GLY A 182 9.85 -5.72 -8.80
CA GLY A 182 10.10 -4.86 -9.97
C GLY A 182 8.89 -4.00 -10.35
N SER A 183 8.01 -3.69 -9.40
CA SER A 183 6.78 -2.92 -9.62
C SER A 183 7.09 -1.43 -9.73
N THR A 184 7.61 -1.01 -10.88
CA THR A 184 8.11 0.35 -11.14
C THR A 184 7.08 1.43 -10.82
N GLU A 185 5.81 1.26 -11.21
CA GLU A 185 4.77 2.25 -10.93
C GLU A 185 4.54 2.40 -9.42
N THR A 186 4.50 1.28 -8.69
CA THR A 186 4.35 1.27 -7.23
C THR A 186 5.55 1.91 -6.53
N VAL A 187 6.77 1.61 -6.98
CA VAL A 187 8.00 2.22 -6.44
C VAL A 187 7.96 3.74 -6.63
N LYS A 188 7.66 4.20 -7.85
CA LYS A 188 7.55 5.63 -8.16
C LYS A 188 6.48 6.31 -7.30
N LEU A 189 5.34 5.67 -7.14
CA LEU A 189 4.24 6.17 -6.32
C LEU A 189 4.67 6.34 -4.86
N LEU A 190 5.17 5.28 -4.21
CA LEU A 190 5.59 5.32 -2.81
C LEU A 190 6.67 6.38 -2.57
N LEU A 191 7.66 6.47 -3.45
CA LEU A 191 8.72 7.49 -3.39
C LEU A 191 8.15 8.91 -3.53
N SER A 192 7.22 9.15 -4.46
CA SER A 192 6.57 10.47 -4.64
C SER A 192 5.74 10.92 -3.43
N TYR A 193 5.27 9.97 -2.61
CA TYR A 193 4.57 10.25 -1.36
C TYR A 193 5.50 10.21 -0.13
N GLY A 194 6.82 10.16 -0.34
CA GLY A 194 7.81 10.32 0.72
C GLY A 194 8.14 9.05 1.50
N ALA A 195 8.00 7.87 0.88
CA ALA A 195 8.67 6.65 1.36
C ALA A 195 10.18 6.91 1.46
N ASP A 196 10.80 6.51 2.56
CA ASP A 196 12.24 6.62 2.76
C ASP A 196 12.97 5.50 2.00
N PRO A 197 13.75 5.81 0.95
CA PRO A 197 14.47 4.79 0.18
C PRO A 197 15.56 4.07 0.97
N ASN A 198 15.95 4.62 2.13
CA ASN A 198 16.95 4.06 3.02
C ASN A 198 16.35 3.30 4.20
N LYS A 199 15.01 3.25 4.31
CA LYS A 199 14.35 2.46 5.36
C LYS A 199 14.58 0.97 5.11
N LEU A 200 15.34 0.36 6.01
CA LEU A 200 15.75 -1.04 5.94
C LEU A 200 14.60 -1.96 6.37
N ASN A 201 14.62 -3.21 5.91
CA ASN A 201 13.72 -4.21 6.48
C ASN A 201 14.04 -4.46 7.97
N GLY A 202 12.98 -4.53 8.77
CA GLY A 202 13.04 -4.79 10.21
C GLY A 202 12.76 -6.26 10.52
N LYS A 203 12.92 -6.70 11.77
CA LYS A 203 12.60 -8.07 12.15
C LYS A 203 11.15 -8.41 11.78
N PRO A 204 10.87 -9.62 11.25
CA PRO A 204 9.50 -10.05 11.05
C PRO A 204 8.72 -10.01 12.37
N ARG A 205 7.44 -9.67 12.29
CA ARG A 205 6.55 -9.64 13.46
C ARG A 205 6.29 -11.05 14.02
N PHE A 206 6.41 -12.07 13.17
CA PHE A 206 6.14 -13.46 13.51
C PHE A 206 7.29 -14.38 13.10
N GLY A 207 7.57 -15.39 13.93
CA GLY A 207 8.77 -16.23 13.83
C GLY A 207 8.83 -17.23 12.68
N HIS A 208 7.77 -17.37 11.87
CA HIS A 208 7.76 -18.27 10.71
C HIS A 208 8.28 -17.60 9.42
N TYR A 209 8.49 -16.28 9.42
CA TYR A 209 9.13 -15.60 8.31
C TYR A 209 10.66 -15.73 8.39
N LYS A 210 11.31 -15.80 7.23
CA LYS A 210 12.78 -15.70 7.14
C LYS A 210 13.21 -14.39 7.83
N PRO A 211 14.27 -14.41 8.67
CA PRO A 211 14.77 -13.18 9.27
C PRO A 211 15.07 -12.16 8.17
N ALA A 212 14.55 -10.96 8.38
CA ALA A 212 14.93 -9.79 7.62
C ALA A 212 16.38 -9.43 7.96
N ASN A 213 17.19 -9.13 6.95
CA ASN A 213 18.63 -8.93 7.13
C ASN A 213 19.04 -7.46 7.02
N SER A 214 18.22 -6.52 7.51
CA SER A 214 18.47 -5.08 7.39
C SER A 214 18.82 -4.64 5.97
N GLU A 215 18.15 -5.20 4.97
CA GLU A 215 18.44 -4.94 3.55
C GLU A 215 17.75 -3.63 3.11
N SER A 216 18.44 -2.81 2.33
CA SER A 216 17.85 -1.63 1.69
C SER A 216 17.11 -2.01 0.40
N ALA A 217 16.19 -1.15 -0.05
CA ALA A 217 15.47 -1.39 -1.31
C ALA A 217 16.43 -1.57 -2.50
N LEU A 218 17.48 -0.76 -2.59
CA LEU A 218 18.47 -0.84 -3.66
C LEU A 218 19.31 -2.13 -3.60
N TRP A 219 19.66 -2.58 -2.39
CA TRP A 219 20.33 -3.86 -2.20
C TRP A 219 19.45 -5.03 -2.66
N VAL A 220 18.16 -5.03 -2.29
CA VAL A 220 17.21 -6.08 -2.68
C VAL A 220 17.02 -6.13 -4.20
N VAL A 221 16.97 -4.99 -4.89
CA VAL A 221 16.89 -4.93 -6.36
C VAL A 221 18.13 -5.57 -6.99
N ALA A 222 19.31 -5.32 -6.43
CA ALA A 222 20.55 -5.92 -6.90
C ALA A 222 20.60 -7.44 -6.62
N ASP A 223 20.08 -7.90 -5.49
CA ASP A 223 20.05 -9.31 -5.06
C ASP A 223 19.04 -10.17 -5.83
N THR A 224 17.88 -9.62 -6.17
CA THR A 224 16.73 -10.39 -6.68
C THR A 224 16.98 -10.97 -8.07
N THR A 225 16.78 -12.28 -8.25
CA THR A 225 16.87 -12.94 -9.57
C THR A 225 15.48 -13.07 -10.21
N GLY A 226 15.43 -13.18 -11.55
CA GLY A 226 14.18 -13.40 -12.30
C GLY A 226 13.37 -12.14 -12.63
N LEU A 227 13.79 -10.95 -12.20
CA LEU A 227 13.21 -9.69 -12.68
C LEU A 227 13.72 -9.36 -14.09
N LEU A 228 12.87 -8.72 -14.89
CA LEU A 228 13.29 -8.14 -16.17
C LEU A 228 14.41 -7.11 -15.93
N GLU A 229 15.43 -7.11 -16.80
CA GLU A 229 16.54 -6.17 -16.71
C GLU A 229 16.05 -4.72 -16.79
N SER A 230 15.06 -4.43 -17.65
CA SER A 230 14.42 -3.12 -17.77
C SER A 230 13.80 -2.65 -16.45
N SER A 231 12.97 -3.48 -15.81
CA SER A 231 12.35 -3.18 -14.51
C SER A 231 13.38 -3.00 -13.41
N THR A 232 14.40 -3.87 -13.37
CA THR A 232 15.49 -3.79 -12.37
C THR A 232 16.22 -2.45 -12.46
N ASN A 233 16.60 -2.05 -13.68
CA ASN A 233 17.30 -0.80 -13.89
C ASN A 233 16.42 0.42 -13.59
N GLU A 234 15.15 0.37 -13.97
CA GLU A 234 14.23 1.49 -13.75
C GLU A 234 13.95 1.71 -12.26
N VAL A 235 13.69 0.64 -11.51
CA VAL A 235 13.57 0.72 -10.04
C VAL A 235 14.85 1.26 -9.41
N ALA A 236 16.03 0.78 -9.84
CA ALA A 236 17.30 1.28 -9.32
C ALA A 236 17.52 2.77 -9.63
N LYS A 237 17.17 3.25 -10.83
CA LYS A 237 17.21 4.68 -11.18
C LYS A 237 16.34 5.50 -10.24
N LEU A 238 15.07 5.09 -10.05
CA LEU A 238 14.12 5.78 -9.18
C LEU A 238 14.64 5.86 -7.75
N LEU A 239 15.15 4.76 -7.20
CA LEU A 239 15.73 4.74 -5.86
C LEU A 239 16.90 5.72 -5.73
N ILE A 240 17.82 5.75 -6.71
CA ILE A 240 18.98 6.66 -6.71
C ILE A 240 18.54 8.13 -6.85
N GLU A 241 17.58 8.42 -7.73
CA GLU A 241 16.99 9.75 -7.91
C GLU A 241 16.46 10.30 -6.58
N TYR A 242 15.75 9.44 -5.82
CA TYR A 242 15.21 9.75 -4.50
C TYR A 242 16.22 9.62 -3.35
N LYS A 243 17.53 9.54 -3.64
CA LYS A 243 18.62 9.54 -2.65
C LYS A 243 18.77 8.25 -1.84
N ALA A 244 18.52 7.09 -2.44
CA ALA A 244 18.97 5.82 -1.89
C ALA A 244 20.50 5.79 -1.74
N ASP A 245 20.98 5.30 -0.60
CA ASP A 245 22.40 5.09 -0.34
C ASP A 245 22.93 3.93 -1.21
N VAL A 246 23.64 4.30 -2.27
CA VAL A 246 24.29 3.37 -3.20
C VAL A 246 25.42 2.56 -2.56
N ASN A 247 25.94 3.01 -1.42
CA ASN A 247 27.05 2.41 -0.69
C ASN A 247 26.62 1.74 0.62
N TYR A 248 25.31 1.61 0.87
CA TYR A 248 24.79 0.93 2.04
C TYR A 248 25.41 -0.46 2.18
N ARG A 249 25.90 -0.79 3.37
CA ARG A 249 26.45 -2.12 3.67
C ARG A 249 25.44 -2.92 4.48
N ALA A 250 24.92 -3.98 3.88
CA ALA A 250 24.10 -4.96 4.58
C ALA A 250 24.90 -5.63 5.71
N PRO A 251 24.27 -6.32 6.68
CA PRO A 251 24.95 -6.98 7.80
C PRO A 251 26.01 -8.00 7.39
N ASN A 252 25.88 -8.63 6.22
CA ASN A 252 26.91 -9.51 5.65
C ASN A 252 28.10 -8.75 5.03
N GLY A 253 28.12 -7.42 5.14
CA GLY A 253 29.15 -6.52 4.65
C GLY A 253 29.02 -6.11 3.19
N THR A 254 28.09 -6.70 2.43
CA THR A 254 27.94 -6.47 0.98
C THR A 254 27.18 -5.19 0.67
N THR A 255 27.57 -4.55 -0.43
CA THR A 255 26.93 -3.37 -1.02
C THR A 255 25.96 -3.77 -2.14
N PRO A 256 25.06 -2.87 -2.58
CA PRO A 256 24.29 -3.08 -3.80
C PRO A 256 25.16 -3.41 -5.02
N LEU A 257 26.34 -2.78 -5.15
CA LEU A 257 27.28 -3.08 -6.24
C LEU A 257 27.83 -4.50 -6.15
N ASP A 258 28.19 -4.98 -4.95
CA ASP A 258 28.64 -6.37 -4.77
C ASP A 258 27.56 -7.37 -5.21
N ARG A 259 26.29 -7.11 -4.88
CA ARG A 259 25.17 -7.97 -5.30
C ARG A 259 24.90 -7.88 -6.80
N ALA A 260 24.98 -6.70 -7.40
CA ALA A 260 24.81 -6.54 -8.84
C ALA A 260 25.90 -7.29 -9.63
N ILE A 261 27.14 -7.30 -9.14
CA ILE A 261 28.26 -8.07 -9.71
C ILE A 261 28.01 -9.57 -9.55
N ALA A 262 27.69 -10.02 -8.34
CA ALA A 262 27.46 -11.44 -8.06
C ALA A 262 26.24 -12.02 -8.81
N THR A 263 25.23 -11.20 -9.12
CA THR A 263 24.08 -11.59 -9.95
C THR A 263 24.25 -11.29 -11.44
N GLN A 264 25.44 -10.82 -11.85
CA GLN A 264 25.82 -10.55 -13.25
C GLN A 264 24.91 -9.55 -14.00
N LYS A 265 24.37 -8.55 -13.28
CA LYS A 265 23.47 -7.53 -13.85
C LYS A 265 24.25 -6.39 -14.50
N SER A 266 24.77 -6.62 -15.69
CA SER A 266 25.69 -5.71 -16.40
C SER A 266 25.19 -4.26 -16.51
N ALA A 267 23.92 -4.04 -16.86
CA ALA A 267 23.36 -2.69 -16.94
C ALA A 267 23.27 -2.01 -15.56
N LEU A 268 22.84 -2.75 -14.53
CA LEU A 268 22.76 -2.26 -13.15
C LEU A 268 24.15 -1.91 -12.61
N ILE A 269 25.16 -2.73 -12.90
CA ILE A 269 26.56 -2.47 -12.50
C ILE A 269 27.03 -1.13 -13.07
N LYS A 270 26.79 -0.86 -14.36
CA LYS A 270 27.16 0.41 -15.00
C LYS A 270 26.44 1.58 -14.32
N LEU A 271 25.12 1.45 -14.10
CA LEU A 271 24.30 2.47 -13.46
C LEU A 271 24.78 2.80 -12.04
N LEU A 272 25.04 1.78 -11.22
CA LEU A 272 25.53 1.95 -9.85
C LEU A 272 26.92 2.63 -9.83
N LYS A 273 27.83 2.22 -10.70
CA LYS A 273 29.16 2.86 -10.82
C LYS A 273 29.05 4.33 -11.21
N THR A 274 28.19 4.66 -12.17
CA THR A 274 27.92 6.07 -12.55
C THR A 274 27.37 6.88 -11.37
N ALA A 275 26.58 6.26 -10.50
CA ALA A 275 26.05 6.88 -9.29
C ALA A 275 27.08 6.93 -8.12
N GLY A 276 28.33 6.53 -8.33
CA GLY A 276 29.37 6.55 -7.31
C GLY A 276 29.33 5.37 -6.33
N ALA A 277 28.64 4.28 -6.69
CA ALA A 277 28.66 3.05 -5.91
C ALA A 277 30.05 2.41 -5.92
N LYS A 278 30.46 1.92 -4.76
CA LYS A 278 31.70 1.20 -4.50
C LYS A 278 31.38 -0.18 -3.98
N THR A 279 32.25 -1.14 -4.28
CA THR A 279 32.22 -2.47 -3.69
C THR A 279 32.60 -2.39 -2.21
N SER A 280 32.23 -3.40 -1.44
CA SER A 280 32.64 -3.50 -0.03
C SER A 280 34.15 -3.52 0.17
N ARG A 281 34.93 -3.93 -0.84
CA ARG A 281 36.40 -3.91 -0.82
C ARG A 281 36.96 -2.49 -1.00
N GLU A 282 36.32 -1.66 -1.82
CA GLU A 282 36.72 -0.28 -2.10
C GLU A 282 36.31 0.71 -1.00
N LEU A 283 35.38 0.32 -0.13
CA LEU A 283 34.95 1.08 1.06
C LEU A 283 35.80 0.80 2.31
N LYS A 284 36.82 -0.06 2.21
CA LYS A 284 37.73 -0.38 3.30
C LYS A 284 38.69 0.76 3.62
#